data_AF-A0A524HXN7-F1
#
_entry.id   AF-A0A524HXN7-F1
#
_cell.length_a   1.000
_cell.length_b   1.000
_cell.length_c   1.000
_cell.angle_alpha   90.00
_cell.angle_beta   90.00
_cell.angle_gamma   90.00
#
_symmetry.space_group_name_H-M   'P 1'
#
loop_
_entity.id
_entity.type
_entity.pdbx_description
1 polymer ?
#
loop_
_entity_poly.entity_id
_entity_poly.type
_entity_poly.pdbx_seq_one_letter_code
_entity_poly.pdbx_strand_id
1 'polypeptide(L)'
;MKEVSSGDVLSLCKRRGFIYPAYEIYGGIAGLYDYGPLGTALKSNIVDLWRRIYGLQEGFVEIDGDNIGPEAVFKASGHVDNFTDLSVTCKACGESFRADHLAKDLHPNPDSLSREELQKLIRENDVRCQCDGEFTDVEEFNLMFKTKIGPGNGRTGYLRPETAQSIFVNYTNLYRHCREKLPFGVIQVGRGFRNEISPRQGVIRLREFNLMEAELFVDPEDKTWPRYDGIKGRTVKLVPNEGEQEIETTYREAVEKGTIGNETLAYFMWVTYDFLTSAGVDPNRLRFRQHLKTEMAHYASDCWDAEVLISFGWTEIVGIADRGCWDLSRHMEHSKADLTAFKRFERPEDVERDVVRPKFGALGPKFKGAAGDIKKQLEVMDASAVHEGTVTVVVNGEN
;
A
#
# COMPACT_ATOMS: atom_id res chain seq x y z
N MET A 1 -28.61 20.37 -18.71
CA MET A 1 -27.23 20.38 -19.28
C MET A 1 -27.12 19.22 -20.24
N LYS A 2 -26.47 19.39 -21.40
CA LYS A 2 -26.17 18.27 -22.30
C LYS A 2 -25.27 17.27 -21.55
N GLU A 3 -25.55 15.98 -21.63
CA GLU A 3 -24.65 14.94 -21.14
C GLU A 3 -23.30 15.07 -21.89
N VAL A 4 -22.22 15.25 -21.15
CA VAL A 4 -20.87 15.38 -21.70
C VAL A 4 -20.22 14.00 -21.61
N SER A 5 -19.84 13.41 -22.74
CA SER A 5 -19.16 12.11 -22.72
C SER A 5 -17.71 12.26 -22.23
N SER A 6 -17.14 11.18 -21.67
CA SER A 6 -15.72 11.16 -21.27
C SER A 6 -14.78 11.46 -22.45
N GLY A 7 -15.17 11.02 -23.65
CA GLY A 7 -14.45 11.33 -24.89
C GLY A 7 -14.44 12.82 -25.21
N ASP A 8 -15.57 13.52 -25.02
CA ASP A 8 -15.66 14.97 -25.22
C ASP A 8 -14.78 15.73 -24.22
N VAL A 9 -14.75 15.29 -22.96
CA VAL A 9 -13.88 15.88 -21.92
C VAL A 9 -12.41 15.71 -22.29
N LEU A 10 -11.97 14.49 -22.61
CA LEU A 10 -10.56 14.23 -22.99
C LEU A 10 -10.17 15.02 -24.24
N SER A 11 -11.06 15.09 -25.24
CA SER A 11 -10.85 15.87 -26.46
C SER A 11 -10.72 17.37 -26.16
N LEU A 12 -11.53 17.91 -25.24
CA LEU A 12 -11.41 19.30 -24.78
C LEU A 12 -10.11 19.52 -24.01
N CYS A 13 -9.76 18.64 -23.07
CA CYS A 13 -8.51 18.69 -22.30
C CYS A 13 -7.30 18.76 -23.22
N LYS A 14 -7.27 17.93 -24.27
CA LYS A 14 -6.22 17.97 -25.30
C LYS A 14 -6.19 19.30 -26.03
N ARG A 15 -7.32 19.77 -26.59
CA ARG A 15 -7.38 21.05 -27.34
C ARG A 15 -7.02 22.27 -26.50
N ARG A 16 -7.25 22.22 -25.19
CA ARG A 16 -7.01 23.35 -24.26
C ARG A 16 -5.68 23.26 -23.52
N GLY A 17 -4.89 22.21 -23.75
CA GLY A 17 -3.56 22.10 -23.15
C GLY A 17 -3.54 21.63 -21.70
N PHE A 18 -4.46 20.74 -21.35
CA PHE A 18 -4.44 20.03 -20.07
C PHE A 18 -3.62 18.74 -20.16
N ILE A 19 -4.02 17.80 -21.01
CA ILE A 19 -3.42 16.46 -21.08
C ILE A 19 -3.26 16.04 -22.55
N TYR A 20 -2.11 15.45 -22.88
CA TYR A 20 -1.77 14.94 -24.19
C TYR A 20 -1.38 13.46 -24.10
N PRO A 21 -1.78 12.59 -25.05
CA PRO A 21 -1.18 11.26 -25.17
C PRO A 21 0.34 11.41 -25.34
N ALA A 22 1.12 10.73 -24.50
CA ALA A 22 2.58 10.86 -24.56
C ALA A 22 3.11 10.26 -25.87
N TYR A 23 4.15 10.88 -26.44
CA TYR A 23 4.79 10.46 -27.69
C TYR A 23 3.83 10.36 -28.90
N GLU A 24 2.80 11.20 -28.96
CA GLU A 24 1.75 11.12 -29.97
C GLU A 24 2.26 11.08 -31.42
N ILE A 25 3.26 11.90 -31.77
CA ILE A 25 3.84 11.93 -33.13
C ILE A 25 4.61 10.65 -33.51
N TYR A 26 4.91 9.79 -32.52
CA TYR A 26 5.52 8.48 -32.70
C TYR A 26 4.51 7.33 -32.59
N GLY A 27 3.20 7.62 -32.62
CA GLY A 27 2.11 6.64 -32.50
C GLY A 27 1.52 6.51 -31.10
N GLY A 28 2.10 7.20 -30.11
CA GLY A 28 1.63 7.19 -28.73
C GLY A 28 1.94 5.90 -27.97
N ILE A 29 1.89 5.97 -26.63
CA ILE A 29 2.02 4.80 -25.76
C ILE A 29 0.84 4.77 -24.78
N ALA A 30 0.07 3.69 -24.79
CA ALA A 30 -1.05 3.51 -23.88
C ALA A 30 -0.58 3.58 -22.41
N GLY A 31 -1.34 4.31 -21.59
CA GLY A 31 -1.04 4.51 -20.17
C GLY A 31 0.02 5.58 -19.86
N LEU A 32 0.53 6.30 -20.87
CA LEU A 32 1.45 7.42 -20.67
C LEU A 32 0.85 8.72 -21.22
N TYR A 33 0.96 9.80 -20.44
CA TYR A 33 0.41 11.10 -20.78
C TYR A 33 1.35 12.24 -20.36
N ASP A 34 1.38 13.28 -21.19
CA ASP A 34 2.05 14.53 -20.91
C ASP A 34 1.04 15.58 -20.42
N TYR A 35 1.40 16.34 -19.39
CA TYR A 35 0.59 17.47 -18.94
C TYR A 35 0.98 18.74 -19.72
N GLY A 36 0.03 19.33 -20.44
CA GLY A 36 0.22 20.59 -21.15
C GLY A 36 0.33 21.80 -20.20
N PRO A 37 0.39 23.04 -20.71
CA PRO A 37 0.60 24.23 -19.87
C PRO A 37 -0.46 24.41 -18.78
N LEU A 38 -1.75 24.25 -19.11
CA LEU A 38 -2.84 24.38 -18.13
C LEU A 38 -2.93 23.17 -17.20
N GLY A 39 -2.63 21.98 -17.71
CA GLY A 39 -2.63 20.77 -16.90
C GLY A 39 -1.50 20.74 -15.88
N THR A 40 -0.32 21.22 -16.27
CA THR A 40 0.82 21.38 -15.36
C THR A 40 0.47 22.37 -14.25
N ALA A 41 -0.10 23.54 -14.59
CA ALA A 41 -0.52 24.52 -13.59
C ALA A 41 -1.61 23.97 -12.65
N LEU A 42 -2.64 23.30 -13.19
CA LEU A 42 -3.69 22.67 -12.39
C LEU A 42 -3.12 21.61 -11.43
N LYS A 43 -2.24 20.74 -11.93
CA LYS A 43 -1.59 19.71 -11.13
C LYS A 43 -0.79 20.32 -9.98
N SER A 44 0.01 21.36 -10.25
CA SER A 44 0.76 22.07 -9.23
C SER A 44 -0.15 22.68 -8.17
N ASN A 45 -1.26 23.32 -8.56
CA ASN A 45 -2.22 23.89 -7.61
C ASN A 45 -2.86 22.83 -6.70
N ILE A 46 -3.16 21.64 -7.23
CA ILE A 46 -3.69 20.51 -6.44
C ILE A 46 -2.64 20.02 -5.43
N VAL A 47 -1.38 19.87 -5.87
CA VAL A 47 -0.28 19.48 -4.98
C VAL A 47 -0.04 20.52 -3.89
N ASP A 48 -0.06 21.82 -4.23
CA ASP A 48 0.15 22.90 -3.26
C ASP A 48 -1.00 22.99 -2.25
N LEU A 49 -2.24 22.74 -2.68
CA LEU A 49 -3.38 22.58 -1.78
C LEU A 49 -3.16 21.42 -0.79
N TRP A 50 -2.73 20.27 -1.30
CA TRP A 50 -2.46 19.09 -0.48
C TRP A 50 -1.32 19.32 0.52
N ARG A 51 -0.20 19.91 0.08
CA ARG A 51 0.92 20.33 0.95
C ARG A 51 0.50 21.32 2.02
N ARG A 52 -0.40 22.25 1.70
CA ARG A 52 -0.94 23.19 2.71
C ARG A 52 -1.70 22.44 3.79
N ILE A 53 -2.47 21.42 3.45
CA ILE A 53 -3.22 20.62 4.43
C ILE A 53 -2.24 19.77 5.25
N TYR A 54 -1.50 18.86 4.64
CA TYR A 54 -0.66 17.91 5.39
C TYR A 54 0.60 18.56 5.96
N GLY A 55 1.30 19.40 5.19
CA GLY A 55 2.53 20.05 5.65
C GLY A 55 2.25 21.16 6.66
N LEU A 56 1.39 22.13 6.31
CA LEU A 56 1.21 23.32 7.15
C LEU A 56 0.17 23.14 8.26
N GLN A 57 -0.96 22.48 8.01
CA GLN A 57 -2.01 22.32 9.03
C GLN A 57 -1.76 21.10 9.93
N GLU A 58 -1.40 19.97 9.32
CA GLU A 58 -1.16 18.73 10.07
C GLU A 58 0.27 18.65 10.66
N GLY A 59 1.21 19.43 10.11
CA GLY A 59 2.59 19.51 10.60
C GLY A 59 3.49 18.36 10.13
N PHE A 60 3.13 17.70 9.03
CA PHE A 60 3.91 16.59 8.49
C PHE A 60 5.17 17.11 7.82
N VAL A 61 6.26 16.35 7.92
CA VAL A 61 7.52 16.68 7.24
C VAL A 61 7.54 16.10 5.84
N GLU A 62 8.06 16.85 4.87
CA GLU A 62 8.14 16.40 3.48
C GLU A 62 9.52 15.82 3.17
N ILE A 63 9.56 14.70 2.44
CA ILE A 63 10.79 14.13 1.88
C ILE A 63 10.67 13.96 0.36
N ASP A 64 11.82 13.81 -0.30
CA ASP A 64 11.94 13.44 -1.71
C ASP A 64 12.86 12.22 -1.84
N GLY A 65 12.26 11.06 -2.13
CA GLY A 65 12.95 9.79 -2.32
C GLY A 65 13.14 9.43 -3.79
N ASP A 66 14.17 8.64 -4.07
CA ASP A 66 14.51 8.20 -5.42
C ASP A 66 13.41 7.34 -6.07
N ASN A 67 13.27 7.49 -7.39
CA ASN A 67 12.33 6.68 -8.18
C ASN A 67 12.86 5.25 -8.45
N ILE A 68 14.18 5.04 -8.38
CA ILE A 68 14.83 3.75 -8.61
C ILE A 68 15.27 3.16 -7.28
N GLY A 69 14.81 1.95 -6.96
CA GLY A 69 15.22 1.23 -5.76
C GLY A 69 15.89 -0.12 -6.09
N PRO A 70 16.77 -0.62 -5.20
CA PRO A 70 17.33 -1.97 -5.34
C PRO A 70 16.26 -3.05 -5.08
N GLU A 71 16.38 -4.19 -5.74
CA GLU A 71 15.48 -5.35 -5.59
C GLU A 71 15.22 -5.74 -4.12
N ALA A 72 16.24 -5.66 -3.26
CA ALA A 72 16.13 -6.01 -1.85
C ALA A 72 15.04 -5.22 -1.09
N VAL A 73 14.84 -3.94 -1.41
CA VAL A 73 13.81 -3.10 -0.76
C VAL A 73 12.41 -3.58 -1.15
N PHE A 74 12.20 -3.88 -2.42
CA PHE A 74 10.91 -4.35 -2.94
C PHE A 74 10.63 -5.82 -2.61
N LYS A 75 11.68 -6.61 -2.37
CA LYS A 75 11.57 -7.96 -1.82
C LYS A 75 11.16 -7.90 -0.35
N ALA A 76 11.73 -6.99 0.43
CA ALA A 76 11.38 -6.81 1.83
C ALA A 76 9.90 -6.43 1.99
N SER A 77 9.43 -5.45 1.22
CA SER A 77 8.03 -5.01 1.22
C SER A 77 7.05 -5.99 0.56
N GLY A 78 7.55 -7.06 -0.06
CA GLY A 78 6.73 -8.10 -0.70
C GLY A 78 6.25 -7.77 -2.12
N HIS A 79 6.62 -6.61 -2.68
CA HIS A 79 6.24 -6.23 -4.04
C HIS A 79 6.84 -7.15 -5.10
N VAL A 80 8.08 -7.63 -4.92
CA VAL A 80 8.68 -8.57 -5.89
C VAL A 80 7.87 -9.86 -6.00
N ASP A 81 7.28 -10.31 -4.90
CA ASP A 81 6.59 -11.60 -4.80
C ASP A 81 5.09 -11.52 -5.08
N ASN A 82 4.45 -10.41 -4.73
CA ASN A 82 2.99 -10.28 -4.76
C ASN A 82 2.47 -9.24 -5.75
N PHE A 83 3.34 -8.43 -6.38
CA PHE A 83 2.92 -7.38 -7.31
C PHE A 83 2.81 -7.91 -8.74
N THR A 84 2.00 -8.96 -8.90
CA THR A 84 1.79 -9.69 -10.15
C THR A 84 0.31 -9.71 -10.51
N ASP A 85 -0.01 -9.42 -11.77
CA ASP A 85 -1.34 -9.69 -12.34
C ASP A 85 -1.33 -11.00 -13.12
N LEU A 86 -2.49 -11.64 -13.25
CA LEU A 86 -2.68 -12.76 -14.15
C LEU A 86 -3.00 -12.24 -15.55
N SER A 87 -2.21 -12.67 -16.53
CA SER A 87 -2.27 -12.19 -17.91
C SER A 87 -2.39 -13.32 -18.92
N VAL A 88 -2.97 -13.01 -20.07
CA VAL A 88 -2.96 -13.87 -21.27
C VAL A 88 -2.52 -13.05 -22.46
N THR A 89 -1.89 -13.68 -23.44
CA THR A 89 -1.46 -13.03 -24.68
C THR A 89 -2.17 -13.66 -25.87
N CYS A 90 -2.70 -12.84 -26.78
CA CYS A 90 -3.30 -13.36 -28.00
C CYS A 90 -2.22 -13.94 -28.91
N LYS A 91 -2.35 -15.20 -29.32
CA LYS A 91 -1.40 -15.89 -30.21
C LYS A 91 -1.36 -15.30 -31.62
N ALA A 92 -2.42 -14.59 -32.04
CA ALA A 92 -2.55 -14.02 -33.39
C ALA A 92 -1.98 -12.60 -33.49
N CYS A 93 -2.37 -11.69 -32.58
CA CYS A 93 -1.93 -10.28 -32.64
C CYS A 93 -0.83 -9.92 -31.64
N GLY A 94 -0.52 -10.79 -30.67
CA GLY A 94 0.51 -10.54 -29.65
C GLY A 94 0.11 -9.58 -28.53
N GLU A 95 -1.11 -9.04 -28.55
CA GLU A 95 -1.62 -8.17 -27.49
C GLU A 95 -1.86 -8.93 -26.19
N SER A 96 -1.46 -8.34 -25.06
CA SER A 96 -1.66 -8.91 -23.73
C SER A 96 -2.88 -8.31 -23.04
N PHE A 97 -3.60 -9.15 -22.31
CA PHE A 97 -4.83 -8.81 -21.61
C PHE A 97 -4.76 -9.34 -20.19
N ARG A 98 -5.38 -8.60 -19.27
CA ARG A 98 -5.64 -9.08 -17.91
C ARG A 98 -6.65 -10.22 -17.96
N ALA A 99 -6.34 -11.34 -17.35
CA ALA A 99 -7.16 -12.55 -17.38
C ALA A 99 -8.51 -12.33 -16.68
N ASP A 100 -8.51 -11.67 -15.52
CA ASP A 100 -9.71 -11.30 -14.76
C ASP A 100 -10.65 -10.37 -15.56
N HIS A 101 -10.07 -9.44 -16.34
CA HIS A 101 -10.85 -8.54 -17.19
C HIS A 101 -11.60 -9.27 -18.30
N LEU A 102 -11.06 -10.36 -18.83
CA LEU A 102 -11.73 -11.19 -19.84
C LEU A 102 -12.87 -12.02 -19.24
N ALA A 103 -12.86 -12.21 -17.91
CA ALA A 103 -13.84 -12.99 -17.18
C ALA A 103 -14.93 -12.15 -16.49
N LYS A 104 -14.97 -10.82 -16.69
CA LYS A 104 -15.94 -9.91 -16.02
C LYS A 104 -17.40 -10.29 -16.22
N ASP A 105 -17.77 -10.74 -17.42
CA ASP A 105 -19.15 -11.14 -17.72
C ASP A 105 -19.41 -12.63 -17.41
N LEU A 106 -18.39 -13.35 -16.95
CA LEU A 106 -18.43 -14.80 -16.71
C LEU A 106 -18.44 -15.16 -15.22
N HIS A 107 -17.96 -14.27 -14.35
CA HIS A 107 -17.93 -14.47 -12.91
C HIS A 107 -18.23 -13.15 -12.18
N PRO A 108 -19.00 -13.16 -11.08
CA PRO A 108 -19.31 -11.93 -10.33
C PRO A 108 -18.07 -11.26 -9.72
N ASN A 109 -17.02 -12.03 -9.40
CA ASN A 109 -15.76 -11.50 -8.86
C ASN A 109 -14.53 -12.21 -9.47
N PRO A 110 -14.11 -11.87 -10.70
CA PRO A 110 -13.07 -12.63 -11.41
C PRO A 110 -11.65 -12.38 -10.91
N ASP A 111 -11.40 -11.26 -10.25
CA ASP A 111 -10.09 -10.86 -9.70
C ASP A 111 -9.66 -11.67 -8.48
N SER A 112 -10.61 -12.29 -7.77
CA SER A 112 -10.33 -13.21 -6.66
C SER A 112 -10.01 -14.65 -7.10
N LEU A 113 -10.13 -14.97 -8.38
CA LEU A 113 -9.93 -16.32 -8.90
C LEU A 113 -8.44 -16.66 -9.04
N SER A 114 -8.10 -17.92 -8.76
CA SER A 114 -6.76 -18.46 -9.02
C SER A 114 -6.44 -18.54 -10.52
N ARG A 115 -5.15 -18.73 -10.82
CA ARG A 115 -4.67 -18.96 -12.19
C ARG A 115 -5.42 -20.11 -12.88
N GLU A 116 -5.57 -21.23 -12.18
CA GLU A 116 -6.21 -22.43 -12.71
C GLU A 116 -7.70 -22.20 -12.97
N GLU A 117 -8.39 -21.50 -12.08
CA GLU A 117 -9.81 -21.16 -12.22
C GLU A 117 -10.04 -20.21 -13.39
N LEU A 118 -9.23 -19.15 -13.53
CA LEU A 118 -9.31 -18.22 -14.66
C LEU A 118 -8.99 -18.92 -15.98
N GLN A 119 -7.96 -19.77 -16.00
CA GLN A 119 -7.61 -20.53 -17.20
C GLN A 119 -8.74 -21.46 -17.63
N LYS A 120 -9.38 -22.13 -16.66
CA LYS A 120 -10.54 -22.97 -16.93
C LYS A 120 -11.72 -22.15 -17.48
N LEU A 121 -12.05 -21.04 -16.82
CA LEU A 121 -13.17 -20.19 -17.19
C LEU A 121 -13.02 -19.60 -18.60
N ILE A 122 -11.82 -19.13 -18.94
CA ILE A 122 -11.50 -18.57 -20.28
C ILE A 122 -11.62 -19.66 -21.36
N ARG A 123 -11.14 -20.88 -21.09
CA ARG A 123 -11.18 -21.99 -22.06
C ARG A 123 -12.58 -22.57 -22.25
N GLU A 124 -13.33 -22.78 -21.16
CA GLU A 124 -14.68 -23.39 -21.22
C GLU A 124 -15.71 -22.48 -21.92
N ASN A 125 -15.53 -21.16 -21.84
CA ASN A 125 -16.40 -20.18 -22.49
C ASN A 125 -15.90 -19.73 -23.88
N ASP A 126 -14.85 -20.39 -24.41
CA ASP A 126 -14.23 -20.08 -25.69
C ASP A 126 -13.94 -18.57 -25.88
N VAL A 127 -13.40 -17.91 -24.85
CA VAL A 127 -13.17 -16.46 -24.91
C VAL A 127 -12.09 -16.16 -25.96
N ARG A 128 -12.46 -15.38 -26.99
CA ARG A 128 -11.58 -15.00 -28.10
C ARG A 128 -11.11 -13.55 -28.00
N CYS A 129 -9.96 -13.27 -28.60
CA CYS A 129 -9.48 -11.91 -28.78
C CYS A 129 -10.38 -11.13 -29.75
N GLN A 130 -10.31 -9.80 -29.73
CA GLN A 130 -11.01 -8.93 -30.68
C GLN A 130 -10.63 -9.20 -32.14
N CYS A 131 -9.43 -9.76 -32.39
CA CYS A 131 -9.00 -10.21 -33.71
C CYS A 131 -9.35 -11.68 -34.00
N ASP A 132 -10.22 -12.29 -33.18
CA ASP A 132 -10.65 -13.70 -33.24
C ASP A 132 -9.53 -14.73 -32.95
N GLY A 133 -8.39 -14.27 -32.45
CA GLY A 133 -7.26 -15.14 -32.08
C GLY A 133 -7.45 -15.84 -30.73
N GLU A 134 -6.86 -17.03 -30.58
CA GLU A 134 -6.80 -17.73 -29.30
C GLU A 134 -5.79 -17.11 -28.33
N PHE A 135 -6.03 -17.28 -27.04
CA PHE A 135 -5.11 -16.85 -25.98
C PHE A 135 -4.08 -17.93 -25.61
N THR A 136 -2.93 -17.50 -25.09
CA THR A 136 -1.99 -18.35 -24.36
C THR A 136 -2.58 -18.79 -23.03
N ASP A 137 -1.86 -19.66 -22.33
CA ASP A 137 -2.18 -20.02 -20.96
C ASP A 137 -2.04 -18.78 -20.06
N VAL A 138 -2.78 -18.78 -18.94
CA VAL A 138 -2.73 -17.68 -17.97
C VAL A 138 -1.35 -17.73 -17.32
N GLU A 139 -0.68 -16.58 -17.23
CA GLU A 139 0.66 -16.45 -16.63
C GLU A 139 0.72 -15.26 -15.67
N GLU A 140 1.58 -15.36 -14.66
CA GLU A 140 1.88 -14.24 -13.76
C GLU A 140 2.76 -13.21 -14.47
N PHE A 141 2.37 -11.94 -14.35
CA PHE A 141 3.08 -10.82 -14.93
C PHE A 141 3.40 -9.79 -13.85
N ASN A 142 4.70 -9.57 -13.60
CA ASN A 142 5.14 -8.59 -12.61
C ASN A 142 4.89 -7.17 -13.09
N LEU A 143 4.14 -6.41 -12.30
CA LEU A 143 3.73 -5.05 -12.61
C LEU A 143 4.81 -4.00 -12.28
N MET A 144 5.98 -4.36 -11.78
CA MET A 144 7.07 -3.41 -11.57
C MET A 144 7.95 -3.29 -12.82
N PHE A 145 8.31 -2.06 -13.18
CA PHE A 145 9.31 -1.83 -14.22
C PHE A 145 10.70 -2.21 -13.71
N LYS A 146 11.20 -3.35 -14.17
CA LYS A 146 12.55 -3.85 -13.87
C LYS A 146 13.61 -3.10 -14.66
N THR A 147 14.71 -2.75 -14.00
CA THR A 147 15.88 -2.10 -14.60
C THR A 147 17.18 -2.66 -14.01
N LYS A 148 18.33 -2.14 -14.45
CA LYS A 148 19.66 -2.50 -13.97
C LYS A 148 20.39 -1.27 -13.45
N ILE A 149 20.80 -1.31 -12.19
CA ILE A 149 21.55 -0.25 -11.51
C ILE A 149 23.03 -0.48 -11.74
N GLY A 150 23.64 0.41 -12.52
CA GLY A 150 25.05 0.35 -12.90
C GLY A 150 25.32 -0.49 -14.17
N PRO A 151 26.42 -0.22 -14.89
CA PRO A 151 26.78 -0.94 -16.10
C PRO A 151 27.29 -2.37 -15.82
N GLY A 152 27.34 -3.22 -16.85
CA GLY A 152 28.02 -4.53 -16.78
C GLY A 152 27.36 -5.50 -15.81
N ASN A 153 28.01 -5.84 -14.69
CA ASN A 153 27.47 -6.69 -13.61
C ASN A 153 26.63 -5.91 -12.59
N GLY A 154 25.97 -4.84 -13.05
CA GLY A 154 25.05 -4.03 -12.23
C GLY A 154 23.97 -4.85 -11.52
N ARG A 155 23.38 -4.26 -10.49
CA ARG A 155 22.37 -4.92 -9.64
C ARG A 155 20.99 -4.77 -10.26
N THR A 156 20.10 -5.74 -10.01
CA THR A 156 18.69 -5.57 -10.33
C THR A 156 18.10 -4.41 -9.53
N GLY A 157 17.34 -3.56 -10.20
CA GLY A 157 16.54 -2.52 -9.57
C GLY A 157 15.17 -2.45 -10.20
N TYR A 158 14.30 -1.65 -9.59
CA TYR A 158 12.95 -1.41 -10.08
C TYR A 158 12.63 0.08 -9.97
N LEU A 159 11.79 0.57 -10.88
CA LEU A 159 11.07 1.81 -10.65
C LEU A 159 10.01 1.57 -9.57
N ARG A 160 9.92 2.48 -8.60
CA ARG A 160 9.04 2.33 -7.45
C ARG A 160 7.55 2.28 -7.85
N PRO A 161 6.76 1.32 -7.35
CA PRO A 161 5.32 1.24 -7.63
C PRO A 161 4.46 2.19 -6.76
N GLU A 162 5.06 2.69 -5.67
CA GLU A 162 4.52 3.63 -4.67
C GLU A 162 5.67 4.50 -4.13
N THR A 163 5.38 5.57 -3.40
CA THR A 163 6.41 6.45 -2.80
C THR A 163 6.73 6.07 -1.34
N ALA A 164 5.80 5.42 -0.63
CA ALA A 164 5.85 5.07 0.79
C ALA A 164 7.15 4.38 1.23
N GLN A 165 7.71 3.50 0.40
CA GLN A 165 8.94 2.76 0.71
C GLN A 165 10.12 3.67 1.07
N SER A 166 10.22 4.85 0.45
CA SER A 166 11.29 5.81 0.79
C SER A 166 11.12 6.40 2.20
N ILE A 167 9.88 6.53 2.67
CA ILE A 167 9.57 6.97 4.03
C ILE A 167 9.97 5.89 5.02
N PHE A 168 9.56 4.64 4.79
CA PHE A 168 9.88 3.51 5.69
C PHE A 168 11.38 3.26 5.82
N VAL A 169 12.12 3.26 4.71
CA VAL A 169 13.58 3.05 4.72
C VAL A 169 14.31 4.18 5.47
N ASN A 170 13.76 5.40 5.47
CA ASN A 170 14.32 6.54 6.19
C ASN A 170 13.75 6.73 7.61
N TYR A 171 12.96 5.78 8.13
CA TYR A 171 12.24 5.92 9.40
C TYR A 171 13.14 6.38 10.54
N THR A 172 14.31 5.77 10.75
CA THR A 172 15.21 6.15 11.86
C THR A 172 15.68 7.62 11.77
N ASN A 173 15.94 8.12 10.57
CA ASN A 173 16.34 9.52 10.38
C ASN A 173 15.16 10.46 10.60
N LEU A 174 13.98 10.07 10.14
CA LEU A 174 12.74 10.84 10.28
C LEU A 174 12.27 10.90 11.73
N TYR A 175 12.31 9.78 12.44
CA TYR A 175 12.00 9.69 13.86
C TYR A 175 12.91 10.60 14.68
N ARG A 176 14.23 10.58 14.42
CA ARG A 176 15.18 11.51 15.06
C ARG A 176 14.91 12.97 14.71
N HIS A 177 14.60 13.28 13.45
CA HIS A 177 14.23 14.63 13.02
C HIS A 177 12.98 15.13 13.77
N CYS A 178 12.00 14.25 13.93
CA CYS A 178 10.79 14.46 14.72
C CYS A 178 11.02 14.32 16.24
N ARG A 179 12.28 14.40 16.69
CA ARG A 179 12.70 14.42 18.11
C ARG A 179 12.30 13.18 18.89
N GLU A 180 12.24 12.04 18.22
CA GLU A 180 11.95 10.73 18.80
C GLU A 180 10.57 10.68 19.50
N LYS A 181 9.59 11.39 18.94
CA LYS A 181 8.22 11.44 19.46
C LYS A 181 7.21 10.92 18.47
N LEU A 182 6.25 10.15 18.98
CA LEU A 182 5.02 9.79 18.28
C LEU A 182 3.84 10.65 18.81
N PRO A 183 2.83 10.91 17.98
CA PRO A 183 2.79 10.61 16.56
C PRO A 183 3.65 11.58 15.74
N PHE A 184 4.13 11.16 14.57
CA PHE A 184 4.68 12.06 13.56
C PHE A 184 4.28 11.60 12.17
N GLY A 185 4.04 12.56 11.28
CA GLY A 185 3.64 12.30 9.90
C GLY A 185 4.68 12.74 8.90
N VAL A 186 4.78 12.01 7.80
CA VAL A 186 5.71 12.27 6.70
C VAL A 186 4.94 12.25 5.40
N ILE A 187 5.14 13.25 4.55
CA ILE A 187 4.56 13.32 3.22
C ILE A 187 5.62 13.18 2.14
N GLN A 188 5.21 12.64 0.99
CA GLN A 188 6.02 12.62 -0.20
C GLN A 188 5.14 12.81 -1.44
N VAL A 189 5.61 13.68 -2.34
CA VAL A 189 5.00 13.91 -3.65
C VAL A 189 5.98 13.44 -4.71
N GLY A 190 5.58 12.49 -5.54
CA GLY A 190 6.51 11.84 -6.47
C GLY A 190 5.83 11.10 -7.61
N ARG A 191 6.62 10.36 -8.38
CA ARG A 191 6.11 9.46 -9.42
C ARG A 191 6.06 8.02 -8.92
N GLY A 192 4.97 7.33 -9.26
CA GLY A 192 4.80 5.89 -9.15
C GLY A 192 4.73 5.25 -10.54
N PHE A 193 5.22 4.03 -10.64
CA PHE A 193 5.33 3.31 -11.91
C PHE A 193 4.72 1.90 -11.78
N ARG A 194 3.70 1.61 -12.58
CA ARG A 194 3.04 0.29 -12.62
C ARG A 194 2.97 -0.16 -14.07
N ASN A 195 3.57 -1.27 -14.43
CA ASN A 195 3.59 -1.81 -15.78
C ASN A 195 2.24 -2.47 -16.13
N GLU A 196 1.16 -1.68 -16.07
CA GLU A 196 -0.20 -2.12 -16.32
C GLU A 196 -0.31 -2.81 -17.70
N ILE A 197 -0.90 -4.00 -17.71
CA ILE A 197 -1.00 -4.88 -18.88
C ILE A 197 -1.81 -4.20 -19.99
N SER A 198 -2.99 -3.66 -19.66
CA SER A 198 -3.88 -3.00 -20.63
C SER A 198 -4.43 -1.68 -20.06
N PRO A 199 -3.66 -0.58 -20.14
CA PRO A 199 -4.10 0.73 -19.68
C PRO A 199 -5.33 1.21 -20.47
N ARG A 200 -6.39 1.62 -19.77
CA ARG A 200 -7.68 2.06 -20.36
C ARG A 200 -8.23 3.28 -19.59
N GLN A 201 -9.30 3.89 -20.12
CA GLN A 201 -10.06 4.95 -19.45
C GLN A 201 -9.27 6.26 -19.21
N GLY A 202 -8.41 6.66 -20.14
CA GLY A 202 -7.73 7.95 -20.08
C GLY A 202 -6.65 7.96 -19.00
N VAL A 203 -6.77 8.89 -18.04
CA VAL A 203 -5.82 9.09 -16.93
C VAL A 203 -6.16 8.30 -15.66
N ILE A 204 -7.15 7.41 -15.72
CA ILE A 204 -7.55 6.58 -14.56
C ILE A 204 -6.62 5.38 -14.37
N ARG A 205 -6.19 4.71 -15.45
CA ARG A 205 -5.19 3.63 -15.40
C ARG A 205 -3.96 4.02 -16.21
N LEU A 206 -2.87 4.32 -15.50
CA LEU A 206 -1.62 4.81 -16.06
C LEU A 206 -0.46 3.88 -15.73
N ARG A 207 0.59 3.93 -16.56
CA ARG A 207 1.85 3.24 -16.28
C ARG A 207 2.82 4.07 -15.47
N GLU A 208 2.69 5.38 -15.56
CA GLU A 208 3.43 6.36 -14.80
C GLU A 208 2.46 7.45 -14.36
N PHE A 209 2.42 7.74 -13.07
CA PHE A 209 1.48 8.70 -12.50
C PHE A 209 2.10 9.42 -11.30
N ASN A 210 1.52 10.57 -10.96
CA ASN A 210 1.96 11.35 -9.81
C ASN A 210 1.18 10.86 -8.59
N LEU A 211 1.90 10.63 -7.50
CA LEU A 211 1.37 10.21 -6.21
C LEU A 211 1.64 11.29 -5.17
N MET A 212 0.73 11.39 -4.21
CA MET A 212 0.90 12.13 -2.97
C MET A 212 0.55 11.17 -1.85
N GLU A 213 1.54 10.74 -1.08
CA GLU A 213 1.36 9.78 0.00
C GLU A 213 1.78 10.40 1.32
N ALA A 214 1.02 10.09 2.37
CA ALA A 214 1.23 10.55 3.72
C ALA A 214 1.28 9.34 4.66
N GLU A 215 2.40 9.14 5.32
CA GLU A 215 2.59 8.07 6.30
C GLU A 215 2.58 8.69 7.70
N LEU A 216 1.61 8.26 8.52
CA LEU A 216 1.50 8.68 9.91
C LEU A 216 1.93 7.54 10.82
N PHE A 217 2.98 7.76 11.60
CA PHE A 217 3.42 6.83 12.62
C PHE A 217 2.77 7.20 13.95
N VAL A 218 2.00 6.26 14.53
CA VAL A 218 1.30 6.41 15.81
C VAL A 218 1.69 5.31 16.79
N ASP A 219 1.41 5.52 18.07
CA ASP A 219 1.51 4.45 19.06
C ASP A 219 0.37 3.42 18.82
N PRO A 220 0.67 2.13 18.64
CA PRO A 220 -0.38 1.13 18.41
C PRO A 220 -1.34 0.96 19.59
N GLU A 221 -0.94 1.34 20.81
CA GLU A 221 -1.78 1.30 22.02
C GLU A 221 -2.63 2.57 22.19
N ASP A 222 -2.31 3.65 21.48
CA ASP A 222 -3.03 4.93 21.52
C ASP A 222 -3.27 5.47 20.10
N LYS A 223 -4.41 5.05 19.52
CA LYS A 223 -4.90 5.53 18.22
C LYS A 223 -5.93 6.66 18.33
N THR A 224 -5.93 7.40 19.44
CA THR A 224 -6.72 8.63 19.57
C THR A 224 -6.11 9.75 18.72
N TRP A 225 -6.87 10.80 18.42
CA TRP A 225 -6.33 11.95 17.68
C TRP A 225 -6.72 13.29 18.30
N PRO A 226 -5.77 14.20 18.61
CA PRO A 226 -6.06 15.44 19.34
C PRO A 226 -7.11 16.35 18.70
N ARG A 227 -7.25 16.31 17.37
CA ARG A 227 -8.21 17.14 16.61
C ARG A 227 -9.50 16.42 16.22
N TYR A 228 -9.68 15.17 16.63
CA TYR A 228 -10.88 14.37 16.33
C TYR A 228 -12.17 15.06 16.81
N ASP A 229 -12.11 15.73 17.96
CA ASP A 229 -13.24 16.47 18.53
C ASP A 229 -13.83 17.53 17.61
N GLY A 230 -13.02 18.12 16.71
CA GLY A 230 -13.47 19.10 15.72
C GLY A 230 -14.29 18.51 14.57
N ILE A 231 -14.28 17.18 14.40
CA ILE A 231 -14.89 16.50 13.26
C ILE A 231 -15.91 15.44 13.67
N LYS A 232 -15.91 14.97 14.93
CA LYS A 232 -16.76 13.86 15.39
C LYS A 232 -18.25 14.02 15.10
N GLY A 233 -18.76 15.25 15.07
CA GLY A 233 -20.17 15.55 14.77
C GLY A 233 -20.49 15.72 13.28
N ARG A 234 -19.50 15.65 12.39
CA ARG A 234 -19.69 15.77 10.95
C ARG A 234 -20.20 14.46 10.36
N THR A 235 -20.99 14.58 9.31
CA THR A 235 -21.56 13.45 8.57
C THR A 235 -20.57 12.89 7.56
N VAL A 236 -20.61 11.57 7.37
CA VAL A 236 -19.80 10.82 6.41
C VAL A 236 -20.67 9.75 5.72
N LYS A 237 -20.42 9.55 4.42
CA LYS A 237 -21.03 8.48 3.62
C LYS A 237 -20.08 7.30 3.53
N LEU A 238 -20.54 6.14 4.02
CA LEU A 238 -19.73 4.93 4.13
C LEU A 238 -20.41 3.80 3.34
N VAL A 239 -19.60 2.95 2.72
CA VAL A 239 -19.99 1.62 2.23
C VAL A 239 -19.16 0.61 3.02
N PRO A 240 -19.68 0.11 4.16
CA PRO A 240 -18.96 -0.87 4.98
C PRO A 240 -18.75 -2.18 4.23
N ASN A 241 -17.78 -2.98 4.68
CA ASN A 241 -17.51 -4.29 4.08
C ASN A 241 -18.58 -5.36 4.41
N GLU A 242 -19.50 -5.06 5.32
CA GLU A 242 -20.63 -5.91 5.70
C GLU A 242 -21.94 -5.28 5.22
N GLY A 243 -22.42 -5.76 4.06
CA GLY A 243 -23.63 -5.27 3.41
C GLY A 243 -23.34 -4.09 2.49
N GLU A 244 -23.42 -4.32 1.18
CA GLU A 244 -23.10 -3.37 0.08
C GLU A 244 -23.97 -2.08 0.05
N GLN A 245 -24.67 -1.77 1.14
CA GLN A 245 -25.54 -0.61 1.26
C GLN A 245 -24.75 0.60 1.78
N GLU A 246 -24.83 1.70 1.04
CA GLU A 246 -24.34 2.99 1.50
C GLU A 246 -25.13 3.47 2.73
N ILE A 247 -24.40 3.85 3.78
CA ILE A 247 -24.94 4.43 5.01
C ILE A 247 -24.42 5.86 5.19
N GLU A 248 -25.26 6.71 5.77
CA GLU A 248 -24.89 8.05 6.18
C GLU A 248 -24.96 8.13 7.71
N THR A 249 -23.85 8.51 8.35
CA THR A 249 -23.71 8.55 9.82
C THR A 249 -22.72 9.63 10.22
N THR A 250 -22.55 9.87 11.52
CA THR A 250 -21.50 10.79 12.00
C THR A 250 -20.19 10.04 12.23
N TYR A 251 -19.05 10.73 12.15
CA TYR A 251 -17.76 10.13 12.52
C TYR A 251 -17.77 9.55 13.95
N ARG A 252 -18.43 10.24 14.89
CA ARG A 252 -18.62 9.73 16.26
C ARG A 252 -19.29 8.37 16.28
N GLU A 253 -20.47 8.27 15.67
CA GLU A 253 -21.24 7.02 15.66
C GLU A 253 -20.50 5.90 14.93
N ALA A 254 -19.79 6.22 13.83
CA ALA A 254 -19.01 5.25 13.09
C ALA A 254 -17.84 4.67 13.91
N VAL A 255 -17.16 5.49 14.70
CA VAL A 255 -16.07 5.04 15.59
C VAL A 255 -16.64 4.31 16.82
N GLU A 256 -17.69 4.82 17.46
CA GLU A 256 -18.31 4.17 18.63
C GLU A 256 -18.89 2.79 18.31
N LYS A 257 -19.38 2.58 17.08
CA LYS A 257 -19.87 1.28 16.59
C LYS A 257 -18.76 0.35 16.09
N GLY A 258 -17.52 0.85 15.99
CA GLY A 258 -16.39 0.11 15.40
C GLY A 258 -16.48 -0.08 13.89
N THR A 259 -17.33 0.69 13.18
CA THR A 259 -17.33 0.70 11.71
C THR A 259 -16.03 1.27 11.17
N ILE A 260 -15.59 2.41 11.71
CA ILE A 260 -14.24 2.95 11.48
C ILE A 260 -13.38 2.57 12.69
N GLY A 261 -12.23 1.94 12.46
CA GLY A 261 -11.48 1.26 13.53
C GLY A 261 -10.96 2.15 14.67
N ASN A 262 -10.71 3.44 14.44
CA ASN A 262 -10.20 4.36 15.48
C ASN A 262 -10.38 5.85 15.10
N GLU A 263 -10.15 6.74 16.07
CA GLU A 263 -10.27 8.19 15.90
C GLU A 263 -9.26 8.78 14.91
N THR A 264 -8.03 8.25 14.89
CA THR A 264 -6.99 8.69 13.94
C THR A 264 -7.44 8.45 12.51
N LEU A 265 -7.88 7.22 12.19
CA LEU A 265 -8.37 6.86 10.87
C LEU A 265 -9.58 7.72 10.46
N ALA A 266 -10.55 7.89 11.36
CA ALA A 266 -11.71 8.74 11.15
C ALA A 266 -11.33 10.21 10.85
N TYR A 267 -10.35 10.76 11.59
CA TYR A 267 -9.87 12.11 11.35
C TYR A 267 -9.22 12.25 9.97
N PHE A 268 -8.37 11.32 9.55
CA PHE A 268 -7.70 11.41 8.24
C PHE A 268 -8.63 11.08 7.06
N MET A 269 -9.70 10.31 7.28
CA MET A 269 -10.83 10.24 6.33
C MET A 269 -11.50 11.61 6.16
N TRP A 270 -11.71 12.36 7.25
CA TRP A 270 -12.22 13.72 7.14
C TRP A 270 -11.24 14.68 6.44
N VAL A 271 -9.94 14.62 6.76
CA VAL A 271 -8.91 15.43 6.07
C VAL A 271 -8.93 15.14 4.57
N THR A 272 -9.09 13.88 4.18
CA THR A 272 -9.21 13.46 2.78
C THR A 272 -10.46 14.05 2.14
N TYR A 273 -11.61 13.99 2.82
CA TYR A 273 -12.84 14.63 2.36
C TYR A 273 -12.68 16.14 2.17
N ASP A 274 -12.06 16.83 3.14
CA ASP A 274 -11.83 18.28 3.08
C ASP A 274 -10.90 18.66 1.92
N PHE A 275 -9.83 17.88 1.71
CA PHE A 275 -8.94 18.04 0.56
C PHE A 275 -9.68 17.89 -0.77
N LEU A 276 -10.39 16.78 -0.96
CA LEU A 276 -11.06 16.46 -2.22
C LEU A 276 -12.13 17.51 -2.56
N THR A 277 -12.94 17.90 -1.57
CA THR A 277 -13.98 18.92 -1.77
C THR A 277 -13.39 20.31 -2.00
N SER A 278 -12.29 20.66 -1.32
CA SER A 278 -11.53 21.89 -1.57
C SER A 278 -10.88 21.91 -2.96
N ALA A 279 -10.51 20.75 -3.50
CA ALA A 279 -9.97 20.60 -4.86
C ALA A 279 -11.07 20.66 -5.95
N GLY A 280 -12.36 20.68 -5.56
CA GLY A 280 -13.49 20.82 -6.46
C GLY A 280 -14.28 19.53 -6.75
N VAL A 281 -14.04 18.45 -6.00
CA VAL A 281 -14.87 17.24 -6.07
C VAL A 281 -16.25 17.52 -5.49
N ASP A 282 -17.32 17.13 -6.21
CA ASP A 282 -18.70 17.24 -5.73
C ASP A 282 -18.94 16.30 -4.54
N PRO A 283 -19.30 16.82 -3.34
CA PRO A 283 -19.57 16.01 -2.17
C PRO A 283 -20.68 14.96 -2.37
N ASN A 284 -21.63 15.19 -3.29
CA ASN A 284 -22.70 14.24 -3.57
C ASN A 284 -22.21 13.01 -4.35
N ARG A 285 -21.03 13.11 -4.96
CA ARG A 285 -20.38 12.07 -5.75
C ARG A 285 -19.16 11.49 -5.03
N LEU A 286 -19.04 11.71 -3.72
CA LEU A 286 -17.93 11.24 -2.90
C LEU A 286 -18.48 10.33 -1.80
N ARG A 287 -17.87 9.15 -1.62
CA ARG A 287 -18.13 8.22 -0.53
C ARG A 287 -16.84 7.53 -0.09
N PHE A 288 -16.86 6.89 1.07
CA PHE A 288 -15.78 6.01 1.51
C PHE A 288 -16.23 4.56 1.48
N ARG A 289 -15.53 3.69 0.75
CA ARG A 289 -15.80 2.25 0.69
C ARG A 289 -14.74 1.50 1.48
N GLN A 290 -15.16 0.64 2.40
CA GLN A 290 -14.24 -0.22 3.13
C GLN A 290 -13.84 -1.41 2.26
N HIS A 291 -12.58 -1.83 2.34
CA HIS A 291 -12.13 -3.05 1.66
C HIS A 291 -12.85 -4.28 2.20
N LEU A 292 -13.25 -5.19 1.30
CA LEU A 292 -13.75 -6.50 1.71
C LEU A 292 -12.66 -7.28 2.43
N LYS A 293 -13.04 -8.22 3.31
CA LYS A 293 -12.07 -9.07 4.03
C LYS A 293 -11.16 -9.87 3.07
N THR A 294 -11.64 -10.16 1.86
CA THR A 294 -10.90 -10.85 0.79
C THR A 294 -10.03 -9.90 -0.06
N GLU A 295 -10.33 -8.60 -0.05
CA GLU A 295 -9.59 -7.56 -0.78
C GLU A 295 -8.51 -6.89 0.08
N MET A 296 -8.67 -6.93 1.41
CA MET A 296 -7.72 -6.36 2.35
C MET A 296 -6.31 -6.86 2.03
N ALA A 297 -5.39 -5.93 1.78
CA ALA A 297 -3.99 -6.25 1.72
C ALA A 297 -3.59 -6.99 3.01
N HIS A 298 -2.79 -8.05 2.89
CA HIS A 298 -2.40 -8.94 3.99
C HIS A 298 -1.78 -8.23 5.23
N TYR A 299 -1.47 -6.95 5.11
CA TYR A 299 -0.88 -6.10 6.13
C TYR A 299 -1.80 -5.01 6.71
N ALA A 300 -2.97 -4.76 6.12
CA ALA A 300 -3.88 -3.72 6.59
C ALA A 300 -4.80 -4.24 7.71
N SER A 301 -4.98 -3.48 8.80
CA SER A 301 -5.97 -3.76 9.85
C SER A 301 -7.33 -3.15 9.55
N ASP A 302 -7.37 -2.02 8.85
CA ASP A 302 -8.57 -1.39 8.30
C ASP A 302 -8.16 -0.57 7.06
N CYS A 303 -9.00 -0.52 6.03
CA CYS A 303 -8.69 0.20 4.79
C CYS A 303 -9.96 0.76 4.15
N TRP A 304 -9.90 2.05 3.83
CA TRP A 304 -11.00 2.82 3.25
C TRP A 304 -10.56 3.53 1.98
N ASP A 305 -11.31 3.32 0.91
CA ASP A 305 -11.14 4.01 -0.36
C ASP A 305 -12.08 5.21 -0.44
N ALA A 306 -11.54 6.40 -0.66
CA ALA A 306 -12.35 7.53 -1.11
C ALA A 306 -12.68 7.33 -2.60
N GLU A 307 -13.94 7.01 -2.88
CA GLU A 307 -14.44 6.78 -4.23
C GLU A 307 -15.20 8.01 -4.74
N VAL A 308 -14.96 8.36 -6.01
CA VAL A 308 -15.71 9.40 -6.70
C VAL A 308 -16.52 8.82 -7.85
N LEU A 309 -17.80 9.20 -7.93
CA LEU A 309 -18.69 8.83 -9.03
C LEU A 309 -18.35 9.64 -10.29
N ILE A 310 -17.66 8.98 -11.22
CA ILE A 310 -17.31 9.52 -12.54
C ILE A 310 -18.09 8.78 -13.64
N SER A 311 -17.85 9.14 -14.90
CA SER A 311 -18.50 8.51 -16.06
C SER A 311 -18.25 7.01 -16.21
N PHE A 312 -17.28 6.47 -15.48
CA PHE A 312 -16.91 5.04 -15.46
C PHE A 312 -17.46 4.30 -14.22
N GLY A 313 -18.32 4.95 -13.43
CA GLY A 313 -18.82 4.43 -12.16
C GLY A 313 -18.07 5.00 -10.96
N TRP A 314 -18.26 4.37 -9.81
CA TRP A 314 -17.48 4.66 -8.61
C TRP A 314 -16.03 4.25 -8.84
N THR A 315 -15.10 5.17 -8.58
CA THR A 315 -13.67 4.96 -8.84
C THR A 315 -12.87 5.47 -7.65
N GLU A 316 -12.02 4.61 -7.09
CA GLU A 316 -11.05 4.97 -6.07
C GLU A 316 -10.13 6.09 -6.60
N ILE A 317 -9.95 7.13 -5.78
CA ILE A 317 -8.96 8.18 -6.05
C ILE A 317 -8.00 8.43 -4.88
N VAL A 318 -8.31 7.93 -3.67
CA VAL A 318 -7.43 7.97 -2.49
C VAL A 318 -7.68 6.71 -1.65
N GLY A 319 -6.65 5.91 -1.40
CA GLY A 319 -6.68 4.84 -0.40
C GLY A 319 -6.20 5.32 0.97
N ILE A 320 -6.88 4.91 2.03
CA ILE A 320 -6.56 5.25 3.43
C ILE A 320 -6.44 3.95 4.22
N ALA A 321 -5.21 3.51 4.46
CA ALA A 321 -4.92 2.21 5.07
C ALA A 321 -4.26 2.35 6.44
N ASP A 322 -4.73 1.56 7.40
CA ASP A 322 -4.03 1.31 8.66
C ASP A 322 -3.18 0.04 8.49
N ARG A 323 -1.87 0.21 8.28
CA ARG A 323 -0.93 -0.89 7.93
C ARG A 323 -0.28 -1.55 9.16
N GLY A 324 -0.73 -1.19 10.36
CA GLY A 324 -0.11 -1.62 11.61
C GLY A 324 1.40 -1.39 11.64
N CYS A 325 2.17 -2.44 11.88
CA CYS A 325 3.64 -2.39 11.92
C CYS A 325 4.32 -3.18 10.78
N TRP A 326 3.57 -3.59 9.77
CA TRP A 326 4.06 -4.51 8.74
C TRP A 326 5.31 -3.99 8.04
N ASP A 327 5.25 -2.78 7.48
CA ASP A 327 6.34 -2.24 6.66
C ASP A 327 7.65 -2.10 7.42
N LEU A 328 7.61 -1.51 8.62
CA LEU A 328 8.78 -1.37 9.47
C LEU A 328 9.32 -2.75 9.90
N SER A 329 8.44 -3.68 10.29
CA SER A 329 8.85 -5.02 10.73
C SER A 329 9.52 -5.81 9.61
N ARG A 330 8.99 -5.73 8.38
CA ARG A 330 9.58 -6.36 7.20
C ARG A 330 10.94 -5.76 6.87
N HIS A 331 11.07 -4.43 6.88
CA HIS A 331 12.37 -3.81 6.65
C HIS A 331 13.38 -4.16 7.75
N MET A 332 12.98 -4.25 9.02
CA MET A 332 13.85 -4.73 10.11
C MET A 332 14.29 -6.18 9.88
N GLU A 333 13.38 -7.07 9.49
CA GLU A 333 13.67 -8.49 9.22
C GLU A 333 14.75 -8.65 8.14
N HIS A 334 14.61 -7.91 7.03
CA HIS A 334 15.51 -8.01 5.87
C HIS A 334 16.81 -7.23 6.03
N SER A 335 16.76 -6.02 6.60
CA SER A 335 17.93 -5.13 6.71
C SER A 335 18.75 -5.32 7.99
N LYS A 336 18.16 -5.92 9.03
CA LYS A 336 18.69 -5.98 10.40
C LYS A 336 18.86 -4.62 11.09
N ALA A 337 18.33 -3.54 10.51
CA ALA A 337 18.25 -2.24 11.16
C ALA A 337 17.18 -2.25 12.26
N ASP A 338 17.31 -1.33 13.22
CA ASP A 338 16.30 -1.09 14.25
C ASP A 338 15.41 0.09 13.84
N LEU A 339 14.13 -0.21 13.58
CA LEU A 339 13.11 0.76 13.20
C LEU A 339 12.03 0.89 14.29
N THR A 340 12.38 0.61 15.55
CA THR A 340 11.47 0.76 16.68
C THR A 340 11.43 2.20 17.21
N ALA A 341 10.31 2.55 17.86
CA ALA A 341 10.20 3.77 18.66
C ALA A 341 10.38 3.44 20.15
N PHE A 342 10.93 4.39 20.90
CA PHE A 342 11.07 4.25 22.34
C PHE A 342 9.91 4.95 23.07
N LYS A 343 9.15 4.18 23.86
CA LYS A 343 8.14 4.70 24.79
C LYS A 343 8.70 4.67 26.20
N ARG A 344 8.92 5.86 26.78
CA ARG A 344 9.38 5.96 28.17
C ARG A 344 8.18 5.74 29.11
N PHE A 345 8.29 4.76 30.02
CA PHE A 345 7.33 4.61 31.10
C PHE A 345 7.26 5.87 31.97
N GLU A 346 6.08 6.18 32.49
CA GLU A 346 5.88 7.33 33.40
C GLU A 346 6.76 7.23 34.65
N ARG A 347 6.93 6.00 35.15
CA ARG A 347 7.84 5.63 36.24
C ARG A 347 8.60 4.37 35.85
N PRO A 348 9.83 4.17 36.35
CA PRO A 348 10.50 2.88 36.20
C PRO A 348 9.60 1.76 36.73
N GLU A 349 9.42 0.71 35.95
CA GLU A 349 8.70 -0.49 36.36
C GLU A 349 9.73 -1.59 36.63
N ASP A 350 9.81 -2.03 37.89
CA ASP A 350 10.58 -3.21 38.25
C ASP A 350 9.76 -4.45 37.88
N VAL A 351 10.29 -5.29 37.00
CA VAL A 351 9.64 -6.54 36.58
C VAL A 351 10.47 -7.71 37.09
N GLU A 352 9.93 -8.47 38.03
CA GLU A 352 10.48 -9.77 38.39
C GLU A 352 10.15 -10.79 37.29
N ARG A 353 11.19 -11.39 36.72
CA ARG A 353 11.04 -12.50 35.76
C ARG A 353 11.97 -13.62 36.17
N ASP A 354 11.42 -14.82 36.22
CA ASP A 354 12.23 -16.02 36.26
C ASP A 354 12.94 -16.16 34.91
N VAL A 355 14.26 -16.32 34.95
CA VAL A 355 15.09 -16.47 33.74
C VAL A 355 15.98 -17.70 33.88
N VAL A 356 16.08 -18.47 32.81
CA VAL A 356 17.03 -19.57 32.74
C VAL A 356 18.42 -18.98 32.51
N ARG A 357 19.27 -19.04 33.55
CA ARG A 357 20.65 -18.52 33.46
C ARG A 357 21.66 -19.66 33.25
N PRO A 358 22.20 -19.83 32.03
CA PRO A 358 23.18 -20.89 31.79
C PRO A 358 24.49 -20.63 32.55
N LYS A 359 24.94 -21.64 33.31
CA LYS A 359 26.22 -21.60 34.04
C LYS A 359 27.34 -22.13 33.14
N PHE A 360 28.00 -21.23 32.42
CA PHE A 360 29.03 -21.59 31.43
C PHE A 360 30.18 -22.43 31.99
N GLY A 361 30.61 -22.16 33.24
CA GLY A 361 31.65 -22.95 33.92
C GLY A 361 31.29 -24.43 34.11
N ALA A 362 30.00 -24.78 34.10
CA ALA A 362 29.53 -26.16 34.16
C ALA A 362 29.25 -26.75 32.77
N LEU A 363 28.70 -25.95 31.85
CA LEU A 363 28.36 -26.40 30.49
C LEU A 363 29.59 -26.72 29.64
N GLY A 364 30.62 -25.86 29.70
CA GLY A 364 31.82 -26.00 28.89
C GLY A 364 32.54 -27.35 29.08
N PRO A 365 32.89 -27.74 30.32
CA PRO A 365 33.55 -29.03 30.57
C PRO A 365 32.68 -30.25 30.23
N LYS A 366 31.35 -30.14 30.43
CA LYS A 366 30.42 -31.27 30.27
C LYS A 366 30.03 -31.53 28.82
N PHE A 367 29.78 -30.49 28.03
CA PHE A 367 29.22 -30.59 26.67
C PHE A 367 30.19 -30.14 25.56
N LYS A 368 31.37 -29.61 25.92
CA LYS A 368 32.47 -29.26 24.99
C LYS A 368 31.97 -28.45 23.78
N GLY A 369 32.08 -28.98 22.56
CA GLY A 369 31.70 -28.31 21.32
C GLY A 369 30.21 -27.92 21.26
N ALA A 370 29.33 -28.67 21.93
CA ALA A 370 27.89 -28.38 21.99
C ALA A 370 27.52 -27.30 23.02
N ALA A 371 28.43 -26.92 23.92
CA ALA A 371 28.12 -26.00 25.02
C ALA A 371 27.68 -24.60 24.53
N GLY A 372 28.17 -24.17 23.37
CA GLY A 372 27.79 -22.88 22.76
C GLY A 372 26.34 -22.86 22.28
N ASP A 373 25.88 -23.95 21.67
CA ASP A 373 24.52 -24.06 21.14
C ASP A 373 23.50 -24.31 22.26
N ILE A 374 23.86 -25.15 23.24
CA ILE A 374 23.07 -25.33 24.48
C ILE A 374 22.87 -23.98 25.17
N LYS A 375 23.95 -23.18 25.29
CA LYS A 375 23.87 -21.84 25.90
C LYS A 375 22.86 -20.95 25.19
N LYS A 376 22.94 -20.85 23.86
CA LYS A 376 22.03 -20.00 23.07
C LYS A 376 20.58 -20.41 23.27
N GLN A 377 20.29 -21.71 23.31
CA GLN A 377 18.94 -22.20 23.57
C GLN A 377 18.47 -21.85 24.98
N LEU A 378 19.32 -22.03 26.00
CA LEU A 378 18.98 -21.68 27.38
C LEU A 378 18.78 -20.17 27.61
N GLU A 379 19.52 -19.30 26.90
CA GLU A 379 19.40 -17.84 27.04
C GLU A 379 18.07 -17.27 26.51
N VAL A 380 17.43 -17.97 25.58
CA VAL A 380 16.13 -17.58 25.01
C VAL A 380 14.98 -18.46 25.54
N MET A 381 15.26 -19.38 26.46
CA MET A 381 14.29 -20.31 27.02
C MET A 381 13.44 -19.61 28.09
N ASP A 382 12.13 -19.74 27.97
CA ASP A 382 11.18 -19.29 29.00
C ASP A 382 11.33 -20.15 30.27
N ALA A 383 11.27 -19.53 31.44
CA ALA A 383 11.43 -20.24 32.70
C ALA A 383 10.33 -21.28 32.97
N SER A 384 9.15 -21.15 32.35
CA SER A 384 8.09 -22.17 32.42
C SER A 384 8.48 -23.50 31.77
N ALA A 385 9.49 -23.52 30.90
CA ALA A 385 10.04 -24.75 30.31
C ALA A 385 10.87 -25.58 31.31
N VAL A 386 11.17 -25.03 32.49
CA VAL A 386 11.85 -25.76 33.57
C VAL A 386 10.81 -26.62 34.30
N HIS A 387 10.88 -27.93 34.10
CA HIS A 387 10.05 -28.90 34.79
C HIS A 387 10.90 -29.70 35.77
N GLU A 388 10.53 -29.64 37.05
CA GLU A 388 11.21 -30.36 38.14
C GLU A 388 12.73 -30.08 38.22
N GLY A 389 13.14 -28.85 37.86
CA GLY A 389 14.54 -28.44 37.86
C GLY A 389 15.37 -28.95 36.66
N THR A 390 14.71 -29.51 35.65
CA THR A 390 15.31 -29.98 34.41
C THR A 390 14.77 -29.22 33.20
N VAL A 391 15.59 -29.13 32.16
CA VAL A 391 15.26 -28.52 30.87
C VAL A 391 15.84 -29.40 29.76
N THR A 392 15.13 -29.50 28.66
CA THR A 392 15.58 -30.25 27.47
C THR A 392 15.95 -29.27 26.38
N VAL A 393 17.10 -29.50 25.73
CA VAL A 393 17.62 -28.70 24.62
C VAL A 393 18.05 -29.64 23.51
N VAL A 394 17.75 -29.29 22.26
CA VAL A 394 18.04 -30.18 21.14
C VAL A 394 19.27 -29.68 20.40
N VAL A 395 20.36 -30.43 20.43
CA VAL A 395 21.60 -30.07 19.71
C VAL A 395 22.01 -31.21 18.79
N ASN A 396 22.16 -30.93 17.50
CA ASN A 396 22.50 -31.92 16.47
C ASN A 396 21.52 -33.13 16.39
N GLY A 397 20.25 -32.94 16.75
CA GLY A 397 19.23 -33.99 16.72
C GLY A 397 19.22 -34.92 17.95
N GLU A 398 20.05 -34.63 18.96
CA GLU A 398 20.05 -35.29 20.26
C GLU A 398 19.42 -34.38 21.32
N ASN A 399 18.66 -34.98 22.25
CA ASN A 399 17.97 -34.30 23.36
C ASN A 399 18.83 -34.19 24.62
#